data_AF-A0A443J1N1-F1
#
_entry.id   AF-A0A443J1N1-F1
#
_cell.length_a   1.000
_cell.length_b   1.000
_cell.length_c   1.000
_cell.angle_alpha   90.00
_cell.angle_beta   90.00
_cell.angle_gamma   90.00
#
_symmetry.space_group_name_H-M   'P 1'
#
loop_
_entity.id
_entity.type
_entity.pdbx_description
1 polymer ?
#
loop_
_entity_poly.entity_id
_entity_poly.type
_entity_poly.pdbx_seq_one_letter_code
_entity_poly.pdbx_strand_id
1 'polypeptide(L)'
;MFKTILAASAIAFATLPAAAATLGDYIPADSYIGGHIYVASTGEVTVTYIGSDAAFTNVSYFVKDGSDQLLFTNVTAGQGTISLGSFTAGTELVFSMTSIGGGNVQSFLTGTEYAKAGYVNDYGFVVAFEDTINGDDDYNDLVFGVSNVTSTLPAVPVPAALPLIASAFGGLLVLRRRRRD
;
A
#
# COMPACT_ATOMS: atom_id res chain seq x y z
N MET A 1 8.26 -41.04 -15.49
CA MET A 1 8.59 -39.63 -15.81
C MET A 1 7.46 -38.76 -15.29
N PHE A 2 7.62 -38.14 -14.13
CA PHE A 2 6.65 -37.20 -13.57
C PHE A 2 6.87 -35.83 -14.20
N LYS A 3 5.85 -35.29 -14.88
CA LYS A 3 5.84 -33.90 -15.35
C LYS A 3 5.19 -33.04 -14.27
N THR A 4 6.00 -32.26 -13.56
CA THR A 4 5.53 -31.18 -12.68
C THR A 4 5.16 -29.99 -13.56
N ILE A 5 3.89 -29.58 -13.55
CA ILE A 5 3.45 -28.32 -14.14
C ILE A 5 3.34 -27.31 -12.99
N LEU A 6 4.26 -26.34 -12.93
CA LEU A 6 4.07 -25.12 -12.15
C LEU A 6 3.07 -24.24 -12.90
N ALA A 7 1.89 -24.05 -12.33
CA ALA A 7 1.00 -22.96 -12.73
C ALA A 7 1.43 -21.71 -11.96
N ALA A 8 2.19 -20.83 -12.60
CA ALA A 8 2.32 -19.46 -12.14
C ALA A 8 0.99 -18.75 -12.47
N SER A 9 0.21 -18.42 -11.44
CA SER A 9 -0.95 -17.55 -11.59
C SER A 9 -0.45 -16.14 -11.90
N ALA A 10 -0.48 -15.76 -13.17
CA ALA A 10 -0.36 -14.37 -13.57
C ALA A 10 -1.69 -13.68 -13.26
N ILE A 11 -1.70 -12.79 -12.28
CA ILE A 11 -2.82 -11.88 -12.06
C ILE A 11 -2.80 -10.89 -13.22
N ALA A 12 -3.74 -11.04 -14.15
CA ALA A 12 -3.90 -10.10 -15.25
C ALA A 12 -4.40 -8.76 -14.71
N PHE A 13 -3.57 -7.73 -14.76
CA PHE A 13 -4.02 -6.35 -14.55
C PHE A 13 -4.73 -5.88 -15.83
N ALA A 14 -6.01 -5.57 -15.71
CA ALA A 14 -6.76 -4.95 -16.79
C ALA A 14 -6.18 -3.57 -17.09
N THR A 15 -5.89 -3.31 -18.36
CA THR A 15 -5.59 -1.95 -18.84
C THR A 15 -6.87 -1.13 -18.71
N LEU A 16 -6.94 -0.27 -17.69
CA LEU A 16 -8.06 0.64 -17.50
C LEU A 16 -8.04 1.69 -18.63
N PRO A 17 -9.20 2.01 -19.23
CA PRO A 17 -9.28 3.07 -20.23
C PRO A 17 -8.97 4.42 -19.55
N ALA A 18 -8.21 5.27 -20.25
CA ALA A 18 -8.01 6.67 -19.90
C ALA A 18 -9.33 7.45 -20.11
N ALA A 19 -10.30 7.24 -19.23
CA ALA A 19 -11.46 8.10 -19.09
C ALA A 19 -11.27 8.82 -17.75
N ALA A 20 -11.15 10.14 -17.81
CA ALA A 20 -11.19 11.00 -16.63
C ALA A 20 -12.57 10.82 -15.96
N ALA A 21 -12.67 9.86 -15.05
CA ALA A 21 -13.71 9.89 -14.05
C ALA A 21 -13.51 11.19 -13.27
N THR A 22 -14.58 11.96 -13.07
CA THR A 22 -14.57 13.05 -12.09
C THR A 22 -14.18 12.42 -10.75
N LEU A 23 -12.98 12.73 -10.25
CA LEU A 23 -12.36 12.07 -9.09
C LEU A 23 -13.08 12.32 -7.75
N GLY A 24 -14.16 13.12 -7.75
CA GLY A 24 -14.85 13.62 -6.56
C GLY A 24 -15.55 12.59 -5.66
N ASP A 25 -15.27 11.30 -5.79
CA ASP A 25 -15.72 10.29 -4.83
C ASP A 25 -14.81 9.03 -4.87
N TYR A 26 -13.51 9.22 -5.07
CA TYR A 26 -12.57 8.11 -5.31
C TYR A 26 -12.30 7.24 -4.08
N ILE A 27 -12.88 7.58 -2.94
CA ILE A 27 -12.52 7.02 -1.65
C ILE A 27 -13.79 6.53 -0.96
N PRO A 28 -14.03 5.20 -0.90
CA PRO A 28 -15.06 4.64 -0.04
C PRO A 28 -14.87 5.13 1.40
N ALA A 29 -15.96 5.35 2.14
CA ALA A 29 -15.94 5.74 3.56
C ALA A 29 -15.08 4.82 4.47
N ASP A 30 -14.75 3.62 3.96
CA ASP A 30 -13.94 2.59 4.62
C ASP A 30 -12.43 2.76 4.36
N SER A 31 -12.02 3.78 3.60
CA SER A 31 -10.61 4.10 3.36
C SER A 31 -10.02 4.78 4.57
N TYR A 32 -8.92 4.25 5.08
CA TYR A 32 -8.31 4.75 6.30
C TYR A 32 -7.53 6.03 6.00
N ILE A 33 -7.89 7.12 6.70
CA ILE A 33 -7.02 8.27 6.87
C ILE A 33 -5.74 7.78 7.55
N GLY A 34 -4.58 8.11 7.00
CA GLY A 34 -3.29 7.70 7.55
C GLY A 34 -3.02 6.19 7.45
N GLY A 35 -3.58 5.49 6.46
CA GLY A 35 -3.34 4.06 6.26
C GLY A 35 -1.85 3.75 6.00
N HIS A 36 -1.26 2.87 6.82
CA HIS A 36 0.02 2.24 6.55
C HIS A 36 -0.12 1.26 5.38
N ILE A 37 0.93 1.12 4.58
CA ILE A 37 0.91 0.33 3.36
C ILE A 37 2.02 -0.72 3.47
N TYR A 38 1.64 -1.99 3.40
CA TYR A 38 2.58 -3.10 3.49
C TYR A 38 2.55 -3.94 2.24
N VAL A 39 3.71 -4.46 1.85
CA VAL A 39 3.83 -5.40 0.73
C VAL A 39 3.09 -6.70 1.08
N ALA A 40 2.12 -7.09 0.27
CA ALA A 40 1.27 -8.25 0.54
C ALA A 40 2.01 -9.57 0.32
N SER A 41 2.82 -9.65 -0.73
CA SER A 41 3.62 -10.83 -1.07
C SER A 41 5.00 -10.44 -1.60
N THR A 42 6.03 -11.24 -1.32
CA THR A 42 7.38 -10.95 -1.80
C THR A 42 7.39 -10.92 -3.32
N GLY A 43 7.73 -9.77 -3.89
CA GLY A 43 7.63 -9.55 -5.33
C GLY A 43 7.70 -8.08 -5.72
N GLU A 44 7.46 -7.84 -7.01
CA GLU A 44 7.43 -6.49 -7.57
C GLU A 44 6.26 -5.67 -6.99
N VAL A 45 6.51 -4.38 -6.81
CA VAL A 45 5.50 -3.36 -6.54
C VAL A 45 5.57 -2.32 -7.64
N THR A 46 4.42 -1.97 -8.18
CA THR A 46 4.25 -0.92 -9.18
C THR A 46 3.25 0.11 -8.69
N VAL A 47 3.42 1.34 -9.15
CA VAL A 47 2.46 2.42 -8.97
C VAL A 47 1.95 2.90 -10.30
N THR A 48 0.66 3.22 -10.39
CA THR A 48 0.01 3.64 -11.63
C THR A 48 -0.72 4.94 -11.41
N TYR A 49 -0.39 5.96 -12.21
CA TYR A 49 -1.09 7.24 -12.15
C TYR A 49 -2.56 7.06 -12.49
N ILE A 50 -3.43 7.60 -11.64
CA ILE A 50 -4.88 7.58 -11.84
C ILE A 50 -5.34 8.94 -12.35
N GLY A 51 -5.00 10.01 -11.64
CA GLY A 51 -5.48 11.34 -11.96
C GLY A 51 -5.23 12.34 -10.84
N SER A 52 -5.70 13.56 -11.09
CA SER A 52 -5.67 14.67 -10.15
C SER A 52 -6.71 15.71 -10.54
N ASP A 53 -7.22 16.43 -9.55
CA ASP A 53 -7.93 17.70 -9.70
C ASP A 53 -7.41 18.62 -8.59
N ALA A 54 -6.58 19.62 -8.93
CA ALA A 54 -5.97 20.46 -7.90
C ALA A 54 -5.62 21.84 -8.45
N ALA A 55 -5.64 22.85 -7.58
CA ALA A 55 -5.20 24.20 -7.92
C ALA A 55 -3.68 24.41 -7.76
N PHE A 56 -3.02 23.65 -6.88
CA PHE A 56 -1.57 23.74 -6.67
C PHE A 56 -0.80 22.75 -7.52
N THR A 57 0.52 22.94 -7.62
CA THR A 57 1.39 21.97 -8.29
C THR A 57 1.83 20.92 -7.30
N ASN A 58 1.42 19.67 -7.54
CA ASN A 58 1.67 18.54 -6.68
C ASN A 58 2.67 17.59 -7.32
N VAL A 59 3.62 17.11 -6.51
CA VAL A 59 4.67 16.18 -6.92
C VAL A 59 4.78 15.07 -5.89
N SER A 60 4.64 13.82 -6.32
CA SER A 60 4.67 12.64 -5.46
C SER A 60 5.99 11.88 -5.56
N TYR A 61 6.37 11.27 -4.44
CA TYR A 61 7.58 10.48 -4.32
C TYR A 61 7.31 9.17 -3.58
N PHE A 62 8.05 8.13 -3.95
CA PHE A 62 8.22 6.97 -3.10
C PHE A 62 9.44 7.21 -2.20
N VAL A 63 9.20 7.22 -0.89
CA VAL A 63 10.21 7.53 0.11
C VAL A 63 11.11 6.32 0.30
N LYS A 64 12.41 6.51 0.06
CA LYS A 64 13.44 5.47 0.22
C LYS A 64 14.55 6.00 1.11
N ASP A 65 15.11 5.14 1.95
CA ASP A 65 16.29 5.47 2.75
C ASP A 65 17.44 5.94 1.84
N GLY A 66 17.70 7.26 1.86
CA GLY A 66 18.83 7.90 1.18
C GLY A 66 18.57 8.47 -0.21
N SER A 67 17.43 8.19 -0.88
CA SER A 67 17.04 8.88 -2.12
C SER A 67 15.59 8.59 -2.52
N ASP A 68 14.72 9.57 -2.35
CA ASP A 68 13.34 9.50 -2.80
C ASP A 68 13.26 9.33 -4.32
N GLN A 69 12.33 8.48 -4.76
CA GLN A 69 12.06 8.26 -6.18
C GLN A 69 10.86 9.12 -6.59
N LEU A 70 11.05 10.02 -7.54
CA LEU A 70 9.95 10.77 -8.17
C LEU A 70 8.96 9.79 -8.83
N LEU A 71 7.67 10.00 -8.58
CA LEU A 71 6.58 9.22 -9.16
C LEU A 71 5.79 10.05 -10.17
N PHE A 72 4.90 10.89 -9.70
CA PHE A 72 3.91 11.59 -10.53
C PHE A 72 3.77 13.04 -10.14
N THR A 73 3.37 13.87 -11.09
CA THR A 73 2.93 15.25 -10.85
C THR A 73 1.55 15.52 -11.43
N ASN A 74 0.73 16.33 -10.76
CA ASN A 74 -0.61 16.65 -11.25
C ASN A 74 -0.62 17.51 -12.53
N VAL A 75 0.48 18.21 -12.84
CA VAL A 75 0.59 19.05 -14.05
C VAL A 75 0.96 18.27 -15.31
N THR A 76 1.23 16.96 -15.20
CA THR A 76 1.54 16.09 -16.34
C THR A 76 0.46 15.02 -16.50
N ALA A 77 -0.24 15.02 -17.64
CA ALA A 77 -1.25 14.01 -17.93
C ALA A 77 -0.62 12.68 -18.38
N GLY A 78 -1.28 11.55 -18.08
CA GLY A 78 -0.98 10.25 -18.68
C GLY A 78 0.37 9.62 -18.28
N GLN A 79 0.82 9.80 -17.05
CA GLN A 79 2.16 9.41 -16.58
C GLN A 79 2.41 7.89 -16.45
N GLY A 80 1.41 7.05 -16.71
CA GLY A 80 1.57 5.59 -16.81
C GLY A 80 1.94 4.90 -15.50
N THR A 81 2.63 3.77 -15.61
CA THR A 81 3.01 2.89 -14.49
C THR A 81 4.52 2.95 -14.26
N ILE A 82 4.92 3.03 -12.98
CA ILE A 82 6.32 3.05 -12.53
C ILE A 82 6.56 1.82 -11.65
N SER A 83 7.65 1.09 -11.90
CA SER A 83 8.11 0.03 -11.00
C SER A 83 8.88 0.65 -9.83
N LEU A 84 8.54 0.25 -8.60
CA LEU A 84 9.28 0.61 -7.39
C LEU A 84 10.42 -0.38 -7.10
N GLY A 85 10.40 -1.54 -7.77
CA GLY A 85 11.29 -2.68 -7.54
C GLY A 85 10.59 -3.81 -6.79
N SER A 86 11.39 -4.77 -6.33
CA SER A 86 10.91 -5.93 -5.58
C SER A 86 11.16 -5.79 -4.08
N PHE A 87 10.19 -6.17 -3.27
CA PHE A 87 10.22 -6.06 -1.82
C PHE A 87 9.84 -7.38 -1.16
N THR A 88 10.26 -7.56 0.09
CA THR A 88 9.81 -8.68 0.92
C THR A 88 8.39 -8.42 1.42
N ALA A 89 7.57 -9.48 1.55
CA ALA A 89 6.27 -9.38 2.19
C ALA A 89 6.39 -8.76 3.59
N GLY A 90 5.47 -7.87 3.93
CA GLY A 90 5.45 -7.12 5.19
C GLY A 90 6.33 -5.88 5.23
N THR A 91 7.12 -5.59 4.19
CA THR A 91 7.85 -4.31 4.09
C THR A 91 6.84 -3.16 4.02
N GLU A 92 7.03 -2.14 4.86
CA GLU A 92 6.24 -0.91 4.79
C GLU A 92 6.71 -0.04 3.62
N LEU A 93 5.75 0.53 2.90
CA LEU A 93 5.96 1.48 1.82
C LEU A 93 5.42 2.83 2.26
N VAL A 94 6.25 3.86 2.12
CA VAL A 94 5.88 5.24 2.46
C VAL A 94 5.93 6.09 1.20
N PHE A 95 4.88 6.87 0.98
CA PHE A 95 4.81 7.83 -0.11
C PHE A 95 4.69 9.23 0.45
N SER A 96 5.21 10.20 -0.30
CA SER A 96 5.04 11.61 0.01
C SER A 96 4.46 12.37 -1.17
N MET A 97 3.84 13.50 -0.87
CA MET A 97 3.47 14.52 -1.85
C MET A 97 4.01 15.86 -1.38
N THR A 98 4.58 16.63 -2.30
CA THR A 98 4.93 18.03 -2.10
C THR A 98 4.02 18.90 -2.94
N SER A 99 3.26 19.77 -2.28
CA SER A 99 2.41 20.79 -2.85
C SER A 99 3.15 22.12 -2.94
N ILE A 100 3.06 22.76 -4.10
CA ILE A 100 3.74 24.02 -4.43
C ILE A 100 2.70 24.97 -5.00
N GLY A 101 2.40 26.04 -4.26
CA GLY A 101 1.36 26.98 -4.65
C GLY A 101 1.13 28.07 -3.62
N GLY A 102 0.53 29.20 -4.04
CA GLY A 102 0.18 30.30 -3.12
C GLY A 102 1.36 30.93 -2.37
N GLY A 103 2.60 30.75 -2.85
CA GLY A 103 3.81 31.20 -2.17
C GLY A 103 4.32 30.27 -1.06
N ASN A 104 3.73 29.08 -0.90
CA ASN A 104 4.09 28.09 0.10
C ASN A 104 4.55 26.78 -0.54
N VAL A 105 5.29 25.99 0.24
CA VAL A 105 5.66 24.61 -0.08
C VAL A 105 5.28 23.76 1.13
N GLN A 106 4.48 22.72 0.91
CA GLN A 106 4.01 21.81 1.95
C GLN A 106 4.28 20.38 1.52
N SER A 107 4.65 19.52 2.47
CA SER A 107 4.92 18.11 2.20
C SER A 107 4.12 17.22 3.14
N PHE A 108 3.46 16.23 2.57
CA PHE A 108 2.57 15.30 3.25
C PHE A 108 3.04 13.87 3.03
N LEU A 109 2.81 13.01 4.01
CA LEU A 109 3.23 11.61 3.99
C LEU A 109 2.00 10.71 4.13
N THR A 110 2.03 9.54 3.51
CA THR A 110 1.15 8.44 3.92
C THR A 110 1.36 8.13 5.40
N GLY A 111 0.29 7.78 6.11
CA GLY A 111 0.33 7.68 7.58
C GLY A 111 -0.08 8.97 8.31
N THR A 112 -0.39 10.05 7.58
CA THR A 112 -0.88 11.32 8.13
C THR A 112 -2.31 11.62 7.70
N GLU A 113 -2.92 12.68 8.24
CA GLU A 113 -4.30 13.08 7.94
C GLU A 113 -4.51 13.59 6.50
N TYR A 114 -3.44 14.00 5.81
CA TYR A 114 -3.46 14.53 4.44
C TYR A 114 -3.28 13.45 3.36
N ALA A 115 -3.31 12.18 3.77
CA ALA A 115 -3.20 11.05 2.87
C ALA A 115 -4.19 9.95 3.26
N LYS A 116 -4.85 9.39 2.25
CA LYS A 116 -5.71 8.23 2.38
C LYS A 116 -5.15 7.08 1.57
N ALA A 117 -5.24 5.88 2.14
CA ALA A 117 -4.78 4.66 1.51
C ALA A 117 -5.78 3.53 1.75
N GLY A 118 -6.21 2.84 0.69
CA GLY A 118 -7.22 1.79 0.81
C GLY A 118 -7.65 1.15 -0.50
N TYR A 119 -8.50 0.13 -0.41
CA TYR A 119 -9.05 -0.55 -1.59
C TYR A 119 -10.26 0.19 -2.17
N VAL A 120 -10.24 0.37 -3.48
CA VAL A 120 -11.31 0.97 -4.28
C VAL A 120 -11.69 -0.02 -5.37
N ASN A 121 -12.98 -0.33 -5.51
CA ASN A 121 -13.49 -1.48 -6.29
C ASN A 121 -12.91 -1.57 -7.71
N ASP A 122 -12.84 -0.46 -8.44
CA ASP A 122 -12.41 -0.45 -9.85
C ASP A 122 -10.90 -0.27 -10.03
N TYR A 123 -10.16 0.01 -8.96
CA TYR A 123 -8.77 0.49 -9.04
C TYR A 123 -7.78 -0.26 -8.16
N GLY A 124 -8.27 -1.18 -7.31
CA GLY A 124 -7.43 -1.91 -6.38
C GLY A 124 -7.00 -1.03 -5.21
N PHE A 125 -5.76 -1.18 -4.74
CA PHE A 125 -5.26 -0.37 -3.64
C PHE A 125 -4.83 1.00 -4.16
N VAL A 126 -5.32 2.06 -3.55
CA VAL A 126 -5.15 3.45 -3.98
C VAL A 126 -4.51 4.27 -2.87
N VAL A 127 -3.66 5.20 -3.27
CA VAL A 127 -3.14 6.29 -2.44
C VAL A 127 -3.64 7.60 -3.02
N ALA A 128 -4.19 8.44 -2.16
CA ALA A 128 -4.83 9.70 -2.49
C ALA A 128 -4.38 10.77 -1.49
N PHE A 129 -4.00 11.94 -1.98
CA PHE A 129 -3.46 13.03 -1.17
C PHE A 129 -4.36 14.27 -1.23
N GLU A 130 -4.33 15.01 -0.12
CA GLU A 130 -4.81 16.39 -0.01
C GLU A 130 -3.59 17.34 -0.08
N ASP A 131 -3.68 18.44 -0.81
CA ASP A 131 -2.56 19.33 -1.09
C ASP A 131 -2.44 20.54 -0.17
N THR A 132 -3.43 20.72 0.71
CA THR A 132 -3.54 21.90 1.57
C THR A 132 -4.08 21.58 2.97
N ILE A 133 -3.49 22.23 3.98
CA ILE A 133 -4.02 22.19 5.35
C ILE A 133 -5.33 22.97 5.42
N ASN A 134 -6.42 22.31 5.84
CA ASN A 134 -7.80 22.81 5.76
C ASN A 134 -8.25 23.06 4.30
N GLY A 135 -7.91 22.14 3.40
CA GLY A 135 -8.44 22.11 2.04
C GLY A 135 -9.91 21.72 1.98
N ASP A 136 -10.36 21.13 0.88
CA ASP A 136 -11.74 20.65 0.74
C ASP A 136 -11.94 19.19 1.19
N ASP A 137 -10.86 18.53 1.60
CA ASP A 137 -10.82 17.19 2.18
C ASP A 137 -11.44 16.12 1.26
N ASP A 138 -11.38 16.34 -0.05
CA ASP A 138 -11.85 15.39 -1.05
C ASP A 138 -10.74 14.43 -1.53
N TYR A 139 -9.47 14.75 -1.21
CA TYR A 139 -8.27 13.94 -1.47
C TYR A 139 -8.07 13.59 -2.94
N ASN A 140 -8.52 14.43 -3.88
CA ASN A 140 -8.33 14.18 -5.31
C ASN A 140 -7.15 14.95 -5.93
N ASP A 141 -6.36 15.67 -5.12
CA ASP A 141 -5.30 16.53 -5.63
C ASP A 141 -4.18 15.79 -6.35
N LEU A 142 -3.91 14.54 -5.93
CA LEU A 142 -3.05 13.60 -6.63
C LEU A 142 -3.33 12.16 -6.19
N VAL A 143 -3.72 11.32 -7.16
CA VAL A 143 -4.16 9.94 -6.92
C VAL A 143 -3.41 8.93 -7.77
N PHE A 144 -2.97 7.84 -7.15
CA PHE A 144 -2.33 6.72 -7.83
C PHE A 144 -2.66 5.37 -7.19
N GLY A 145 -2.68 4.32 -8.02
CA GLY A 145 -2.85 2.94 -7.58
C GLY A 145 -1.51 2.31 -7.22
N VAL A 146 -1.52 1.35 -6.29
CA VAL A 146 -0.34 0.58 -5.85
C VAL A 146 -0.66 -0.91 -5.96
N SER A 147 0.23 -1.68 -6.59
CA SER A 147 0.07 -3.13 -6.73
C SER A 147 0.74 -3.89 -5.58
N ASN A 148 0.29 -5.13 -5.34
CA ASN A 148 0.92 -6.06 -4.38
C ASN A 148 1.08 -5.50 -2.95
N VAL A 149 0.06 -4.77 -2.48
CA VAL A 149 0.03 -4.18 -1.13
C VAL A 149 -1.24 -4.51 -0.37
N THR A 150 -1.21 -4.28 0.94
CA THR A 150 -2.31 -4.42 1.89
C THR A 150 -2.19 -3.37 2.99
N SER A 151 -3.32 -3.00 3.61
CA SER A 151 -3.36 -2.09 4.76
C SER A 151 -3.15 -2.79 6.10
N THR A 152 -3.09 -4.13 6.11
CA THR A 152 -2.87 -4.91 7.33
C THR A 152 -1.54 -5.64 7.26
N LEU A 153 -0.74 -5.58 8.33
CA LEU A 153 0.45 -6.41 8.43
C LEU A 153 0.08 -7.89 8.20
N PRO A 154 0.72 -8.59 7.25
CA PRO A 154 0.48 -10.01 7.07
C PRO A 154 0.84 -10.75 8.36
N ALA A 155 -0.04 -11.66 8.80
CA ALA A 155 0.17 -12.41 10.03
C ALA A 155 1.48 -13.20 9.94
N VAL A 156 2.46 -12.86 10.79
CA VAL A 156 3.70 -13.63 10.89
C VAL A 156 3.36 -14.99 11.51
N PRO A 157 3.66 -16.12 10.83
CA PRO A 157 3.43 -17.43 11.41
C PRO A 157 4.18 -17.56 12.73
N VAL A 158 3.45 -17.88 13.79
CA VAL A 158 4.05 -18.12 15.10
C VAL A 158 5.08 -19.24 14.95
N PRO A 159 6.34 -19.07 15.38
CA PRO A 159 7.36 -20.10 15.21
C PRO A 159 6.87 -21.44 15.75
N ALA A 160 7.11 -22.53 15.01
CA ALA A 160 6.73 -23.89 15.41
C ALA A 160 7.25 -24.32 16.79
N ALA A 161 8.21 -23.57 17.34
CA ALA A 161 8.67 -23.68 18.71
C ALA A 161 7.58 -23.47 19.77
N LEU A 162 6.58 -22.60 19.56
CA LEU A 162 5.54 -22.33 20.56
C LEU A 162 4.60 -23.53 20.80
N PRO A 163 4.04 -24.17 19.74
CA PRO A 163 3.34 -25.46 19.89
C PRO A 163 4.21 -26.58 20.44
N LEU A 164 5.51 -26.60 20.11
CA LEU A 164 6.46 -27.61 20.60
C LEU A 164 6.77 -27.43 22.09
N ILE A 165 6.94 -26.19 22.55
CA ILE A 165 7.16 -25.85 23.95
C ILE A 165 5.88 -26.16 24.76
N ALA A 166 4.71 -25.77 24.25
CA ALA A 166 3.42 -26.07 24.88
C ALA A 166 3.17 -27.59 25.00
N SER A 167 3.52 -28.36 23.97
CA SER A 167 3.39 -29.84 24.00
C SER A 167 4.44 -30.50 24.90
N ALA A 168 5.66 -29.98 24.96
CA ALA A 168 6.70 -30.45 25.89
C ALA A 168 6.28 -30.26 27.35
N PHE A 169 5.77 -29.07 27.70
CA PHE A 169 5.29 -28.79 29.05
C PHE A 169 3.99 -29.56 29.38
N GLY A 170 3.06 -29.67 28.43
CA GLY A 170 1.85 -30.48 28.59
C GLY A 170 2.15 -31.97 28.80
N GLY A 171 3.06 -32.54 28.01
CA GLY A 171 3.49 -33.93 28.12
C GLY A 171 4.16 -34.26 29.46
N LEU A 172 5.00 -33.34 29.97
CA LEU A 172 5.67 -33.52 31.27
C LEU A 172 4.68 -33.53 32.45
N LEU A 173 3.63 -32.72 32.39
CA LEU A 173 2.55 -32.69 33.39
C LEU A 173 1.72 -33.97 33.38
N VAL A 174 1.42 -34.52 32.20
CA VAL A 174 0.70 -35.80 32.04
C VAL A 174 1.54 -36.97 32.56
N LEU A 175 2.85 -37.00 32.26
CA LEU A 175 3.77 -38.01 32.76
C LEU A 175 3.91 -37.98 34.29
N ARG A 176 3.85 -36.79 34.90
CA ARG A 176 3.91 -36.63 36.37
C ARG A 176 2.66 -37.16 37.08
N ARG A 177 1.49 -37.09 36.46
CA ARG A 177 0.23 -37.64 37.02
C ARG A 177 0.23 -39.17 37.05
N ARG A 178 0.77 -39.83 36.02
CA ARG A 178 0.81 -41.30 35.91
C ARG A 178 1.77 -42.01 36.85
N ARG A 179 2.64 -41.29 37.55
CA ARG A 179 3.59 -41.85 38.54
C ARG A 179 3.08 -41.78 39.99
N ARG A 180 1.85 -41.29 40.21
CA ARG A 180 1.23 -41.17 41.54
C ARG A 180 0.09 -42.17 41.79
N ASP A 181 -0.14 -43.08 40.85
CA ASP A 181 -1.00 -44.26 40.98
C ASP A 181 -0.11 -45.51 41.02
#